data_AF-M2QL93-F1
#
_entry.id   AF-M2QL93-F1
#
_cell.length_a   1.000
_cell.length_b   1.000
_cell.length_c   1.000
_cell.angle_alpha   90.00
_cell.angle_beta   90.00
_cell.angle_gamma   90.00
#
_symmetry.space_group_name_H-M   'P 1'
#
loop_
_entity.id
_entity.type
_entity.pdbx_description
1 polymer ?
#
loop_
_entity_poly.entity_id
_entity_poly.type
_entity_poly.pdbx_seq_one_letter_code
_entity_poly.pdbx_strand_id
1 'polypeptide(L)'
;MGDLPHRVQPDPDGRYTVDVHVTPDGHARIGNRTYTPEEFADILRRNGDYDGRPIRLIGCDAGSNDFARRLSRELDTEVMAPSKPAWTDSNGRVFSSDYEVGPDGRTRPRIPPNGEWDVHSPDGTARRASDDGFTPDTSHTDKQDVDADSAQSRGDGDNAGHPPYDDVPKPRTIRPDSPEFNERFADWNRRDDSEFTGPRNRPDGHDPIDSPRVIDDVEPRVKNTKLDSEGVPQAIRGERPLAPDAEYRVEYKNGASSRFFTDADGRVTHIEATAGTKEPFHNPDLRYPLQPNTQYRVPNFNDPEKAWTFEVGANGKPTAMTGDPAFRGQNEDFRDQASQDRSNAEGKKAFRNHPDYGAEHKPVRWAGGHLAANEMGGPGEYINMHPQMAGSNSGNYKDGWIYDASWRAQEVELGKFADGPGQEIENYQVRMEGDSNGVPENVTMRWQEVVYKVDGNGDIVPGPDGKPIEVSRVTRQRDFPNDPSQVNYGPRTRYAGSNRTTTT
;
A
#
# COMPACT_ATOMS: atom_id res chain seq x y z
N MET A 1 -10.74 4.14 -28.80
CA MET A 1 -10.05 5.44 -28.82
C MET A 1 -11.15 6.49 -28.84
N GLY A 2 -11.18 7.39 -27.86
CA GLY A 2 -12.18 8.48 -27.81
C GLY A 2 -11.90 9.55 -28.86
N ASP A 3 -12.76 10.56 -28.94
CA ASP A 3 -12.69 11.69 -29.89
C ASP A 3 -11.49 12.64 -29.65
N LEU A 4 -10.84 12.54 -28.49
CA LEU A 4 -9.79 13.46 -28.03
C LEU A 4 -8.50 13.50 -28.88
N PRO A 5 -7.94 12.38 -29.36
CA PRO A 5 -6.72 12.40 -30.17
C PRO A 5 -6.89 13.14 -31.51
N HIS A 6 -8.12 13.27 -32.01
CA HIS A 6 -8.43 14.03 -33.23
C HIS A 6 -8.55 15.54 -32.99
N ARG A 7 -8.70 15.96 -31.74
CA ARG A 7 -8.82 17.38 -31.37
C ARG A 7 -7.45 18.03 -31.10
N VAL A 8 -6.45 17.23 -30.73
CA VAL A 8 -5.10 17.74 -30.44
C VAL A 8 -4.43 18.21 -31.72
N GLN A 9 -4.04 19.49 -31.76
CA GLN A 9 -3.31 20.04 -32.89
C GLN A 9 -1.91 19.42 -32.98
N PRO A 10 -1.35 19.17 -34.18
CA PRO A 10 0.04 18.74 -34.32
C PRO A 10 0.98 19.68 -33.56
N ASP A 11 2.00 19.10 -32.92
CA ASP A 11 3.03 19.89 -32.24
C ASP A 11 3.80 20.73 -33.28
N PRO A 12 3.83 22.06 -33.17
CA PRO A 12 4.45 22.94 -34.16
C PRO A 12 5.97 22.89 -34.13
N ASP A 13 6.59 22.39 -33.05
CA ASP A 13 8.02 22.09 -32.98
C ASP A 13 8.36 20.74 -33.66
N GLY A 14 7.34 20.04 -34.18
CA GLY A 14 7.49 18.79 -34.91
C GLY A 14 7.61 17.55 -34.03
N ARG A 15 7.32 17.62 -32.72
CA ARG A 15 7.33 16.44 -31.83
C ARG A 15 6.25 15.44 -32.23
N TYR A 16 6.55 14.15 -32.11
CA TYR A 16 5.56 13.10 -32.25
C TYR A 16 4.61 13.13 -31.06
N THR A 17 3.33 13.43 -31.30
CA THR A 17 2.35 13.53 -30.23
C THR A 17 1.82 12.15 -29.89
N VAL A 18 2.00 11.75 -28.63
CA VAL A 18 1.47 10.52 -28.07
C VAL A 18 0.39 10.88 -27.08
N ASP A 19 -0.85 10.51 -27.38
CA ASP A 19 -1.99 10.64 -26.47
C ASP A 19 -2.31 9.26 -25.91
N VAL A 20 -2.03 9.06 -24.61
CA VAL A 20 -2.21 7.77 -23.95
C VAL A 20 -2.54 7.95 -22.48
N HIS A 21 -3.38 7.07 -21.95
CA HIS A 21 -3.60 7.01 -20.51
C HIS A 21 -2.38 6.39 -19.85
N VAL A 22 -1.64 7.19 -19.09
CA VAL A 22 -0.59 6.70 -18.20
C VAL A 22 -1.20 6.50 -16.81
N THR A 23 -1.07 5.30 -16.27
CA THR A 23 -1.61 4.93 -14.96
C THR A 23 -0.68 5.43 -13.85
N PRO A 24 -1.18 5.63 -12.61
CA PRO A 24 -0.35 6.13 -11.51
C PRO A 24 0.89 5.28 -11.19
N ASP A 25 0.84 3.97 -11.47
CA ASP A 25 1.95 3.02 -11.31
C ASP A 25 2.94 3.01 -12.49
N GLY A 26 2.85 3.99 -13.41
CA GLY A 26 3.82 4.18 -14.49
C GLY A 26 3.66 3.18 -15.63
N HIS A 27 2.43 2.88 -16.05
CA HIS A 27 2.15 2.07 -17.24
C HIS A 27 1.29 2.81 -18.26
N ALA A 28 1.54 2.59 -19.56
CA ALA A 28 0.65 3.05 -20.61
C ALA A 28 -0.51 2.06 -20.78
N ARG A 29 -1.74 2.54 -20.83
CA ARG A 29 -2.93 1.72 -21.08
C ARG A 29 -3.45 1.92 -22.50
N ILE A 30 -3.42 0.85 -23.29
CA ILE A 30 -4.04 0.81 -24.62
C ILE A 30 -5.16 -0.23 -24.60
N GLY A 31 -6.40 0.24 -24.70
CA GLY A 31 -7.58 -0.60 -24.54
C GLY A 31 -7.63 -1.28 -23.17
N ASN A 32 -7.50 -2.61 -23.17
CA ASN A 32 -7.59 -3.45 -21.96
C ASN A 32 -6.23 -3.96 -21.45
N ARG A 33 -5.12 -3.50 -22.03
CA ARG A 33 -3.76 -3.91 -21.65
C ARG A 33 -2.99 -2.72 -21.11
N THR A 34 -2.18 -2.98 -20.10
CA THR A 34 -1.15 -2.07 -19.59
C THR A 34 0.20 -2.50 -20.15
N TYR A 35 1.07 -1.53 -20.39
CA TYR A 35 2.38 -1.69 -20.98
C TYR A 35 3.38 -0.91 -20.13
N THR A 36 4.53 -1.51 -19.83
CA THR A 36 5.63 -0.75 -19.24
C THR A 36 6.10 0.34 -20.22
N PRO A 37 6.86 1.36 -19.78
CA PRO A 37 7.47 2.32 -20.70
C PRO A 37 8.26 1.64 -21.82
N GLU A 38 8.93 0.54 -21.52
CA GLU A 38 9.76 -0.21 -22.47
C GLU A 38 8.92 -0.99 -23.48
N GLU A 39 7.86 -1.68 -23.03
CA GLU A 39 6.91 -2.34 -23.92
C GLU A 39 6.16 -1.33 -24.80
N PHE A 40 5.86 -0.15 -24.26
CA PHE A 40 5.21 0.92 -24.98
C PHE A 40 6.14 1.57 -26.02
N ALA A 41 7.42 1.74 -25.71
CA ALA A 41 8.43 2.15 -26.68
C ALA A 41 8.48 1.18 -27.89
N ASP A 42 8.40 -0.11 -27.61
CA ASP A 42 8.33 -1.16 -28.63
C ASP A 42 7.09 -1.05 -29.51
N ILE A 43 5.95 -0.65 -28.95
CA ILE A 43 4.74 -0.36 -29.72
C ILE A 43 4.94 0.85 -30.62
N LEU A 44 5.56 1.92 -30.10
CA LEU A 44 5.86 3.12 -30.88
C LEU A 44 6.81 2.82 -32.04
N ARG A 45 7.90 2.09 -31.81
CA ARG A 45 8.84 1.69 -32.89
C ARG A 45 8.19 0.84 -33.98
N ARG A 46 7.17 0.05 -33.63
CA ARG A 46 6.42 -0.79 -34.58
C ARG A 46 5.28 -0.04 -35.25
N ASN A 47 4.94 1.15 -34.78
CA ASN A 47 3.97 2.01 -35.41
C ASN A 47 4.65 2.77 -36.57
N GLY A 48 4.17 2.55 -37.80
CA GLY A 48 4.82 3.08 -39.01
C GLY A 48 4.88 4.61 -39.10
N ASP A 49 4.12 5.32 -38.26
CA ASP A 49 4.06 6.78 -38.24
C ASP A 49 5.09 7.42 -37.31
N TYR A 50 5.73 6.64 -36.42
CA TYR A 50 6.80 7.13 -35.55
C TYR A 50 8.17 6.88 -36.18
N ASP A 51 8.96 7.94 -36.31
CA ASP A 51 10.23 7.98 -37.04
C ASP A 51 11.45 8.29 -36.13
N GLY A 52 11.26 8.24 -34.81
CA GLY A 52 12.33 8.50 -33.83
C GLY A 52 12.47 9.97 -33.38
N ARG A 53 11.64 10.88 -33.90
CA ARG A 53 11.62 12.29 -33.45
C ARG A 53 11.20 12.42 -31.97
N PRO A 54 11.52 13.54 -31.28
CA PRO A 54 11.11 13.77 -29.89
C PRO A 54 9.61 13.63 -29.66
N ILE A 55 9.20 13.24 -28.46
CA ILE A 55 7.80 12.96 -28.12
C ILE A 55 7.19 14.10 -27.32
N ARG A 56 5.95 14.48 -27.66
CA ARG A 56 5.03 15.20 -26.77
C ARG A 56 4.05 14.20 -26.19
N LEU A 57 4.23 13.86 -24.92
CA LEU A 57 3.41 12.88 -24.21
C LEU A 57 2.26 13.58 -23.49
N ILE A 58 1.05 13.27 -23.91
CA ILE A 58 -0.19 13.76 -23.30
C ILE A 58 -0.79 12.58 -22.52
N GLY A 59 -0.46 12.50 -21.23
CA GLY A 59 -0.94 11.44 -20.34
C GLY A 59 -1.05 11.94 -18.90
N CYS A 60 -2.02 11.42 -18.14
CA CYS A 60 -2.14 11.70 -16.72
C CYS A 60 -0.88 11.22 -16.00
N ASP A 61 -0.31 12.07 -15.12
CA ASP A 61 0.84 11.72 -14.28
C ASP A 61 2.13 11.30 -15.01
N ALA A 62 2.20 11.47 -16.33
CA ALA A 62 3.29 10.95 -17.14
C ALA A 62 4.67 11.55 -16.80
N GLY A 63 4.71 12.80 -16.30
CA GLY A 63 5.92 13.43 -15.77
C GLY A 63 6.16 13.20 -14.27
N SER A 64 5.14 12.78 -13.52
CA SER A 64 5.19 12.62 -12.06
C SER A 64 5.43 11.17 -11.59
N ASN A 65 5.30 10.17 -12.47
CA ASN A 65 5.45 8.73 -12.13
C ASN A 65 6.57 7.99 -12.90
N ASP A 66 7.66 8.69 -13.24
CA ASP A 66 8.86 8.17 -13.93
C ASP A 66 8.66 7.64 -15.36
N PHE A 67 7.42 7.55 -15.85
CA PHE A 67 7.10 7.01 -17.16
C PHE A 67 7.82 7.74 -18.29
N ALA A 68 7.76 9.09 -18.31
CA ALA A 68 8.40 9.89 -19.35
C ALA A 68 9.93 9.74 -19.37
N ARG A 69 10.57 9.64 -18.20
CA ARG A 69 12.03 9.44 -18.08
C ARG A 69 12.44 8.06 -18.57
N ARG A 70 11.69 7.01 -18.25
CA ARG A 70 11.98 5.66 -18.73
C ARG A 70 11.74 5.53 -20.23
N LEU A 71 10.67 6.16 -20.73
CA LEU A 71 10.36 6.20 -22.15
C LEU A 71 11.43 6.96 -22.95
N SER A 72 11.97 8.07 -22.44
CA SER A 72 13.03 8.84 -23.11
C SER A 72 14.32 8.03 -23.25
N ARG A 73 14.70 7.32 -22.18
CA ARG A 73 15.85 6.40 -22.18
C ARG A 73 15.68 5.28 -23.18
N GLU A 74 14.51 4.63 -23.18
CA GLU A 74 14.28 3.51 -24.06
C GLU A 74 14.27 3.94 -25.53
N LEU A 75 13.58 5.03 -25.87
CA LEU A 75 13.49 5.50 -27.26
C LEU A 75 14.71 6.28 -27.75
N ASP A 76 15.67 6.57 -26.88
CA ASP A 76 16.84 7.41 -27.15
C ASP A 76 16.46 8.77 -27.76
N THR A 77 15.37 9.38 -27.23
CA THR A 77 14.87 10.69 -27.67
C THR A 77 14.30 11.49 -26.51
N GLU A 78 14.14 12.81 -26.67
CA GLU A 78 13.49 13.66 -25.66
C GLU A 78 11.99 13.33 -25.53
N VAL A 79 11.46 13.33 -24.30
CA VAL A 79 10.03 13.19 -24.02
C VAL A 79 9.55 14.39 -23.19
N MET A 80 8.65 15.19 -23.75
CA MET A 80 7.96 16.27 -23.03
C MET A 80 6.69 15.75 -22.37
N ALA A 81 6.52 15.98 -21.07
CA ALA A 81 5.39 15.45 -20.30
C ALA A 81 4.86 16.49 -19.28
N PRO A 82 3.57 16.40 -18.90
CA PRO A 82 2.98 17.28 -17.90
C PRO A 82 3.33 16.83 -16.48
N SER A 83 3.43 17.77 -15.54
CA SER A 83 3.61 17.48 -14.10
C SER A 83 2.30 17.11 -13.38
N LYS A 84 1.15 17.37 -14.01
CA LYS A 84 -0.21 17.12 -13.51
C LYS A 84 -1.08 16.47 -14.60
N PRO A 85 -2.35 16.13 -14.35
CA PRO A 85 -3.24 15.65 -15.40
C PRO A 85 -3.30 16.60 -16.61
N ALA A 86 -3.14 16.04 -17.81
CA ALA A 86 -3.29 16.77 -19.06
C ALA A 86 -4.75 16.82 -19.53
N TRP A 87 -5.19 18.03 -19.88
CA TRP A 87 -6.53 18.38 -20.35
C TRP A 87 -6.47 18.82 -21.81
N THR A 88 -7.53 18.49 -22.58
CA THR A 88 -7.76 19.09 -23.90
C THR A 88 -9.16 19.68 -23.98
N ASP A 89 -9.26 20.96 -24.32
CA ASP A 89 -10.52 21.65 -24.55
C ASP A 89 -11.06 21.41 -25.98
N SER A 90 -12.27 21.92 -26.26
CA SER A 90 -12.90 21.79 -27.58
C SER A 90 -12.12 22.47 -28.72
N ASN A 91 -11.23 23.42 -28.40
CA ASN A 91 -10.35 24.11 -29.35
C ASN A 91 -9.05 23.35 -29.61
N GLY A 92 -8.85 22.19 -28.95
CA GLY A 92 -7.66 21.37 -29.10
C GLY A 92 -6.46 21.85 -28.27
N ARG A 93 -6.67 22.79 -27.34
CA ARG A 93 -5.61 23.33 -26.50
C ARG A 93 -5.25 22.33 -25.42
N VAL A 94 -3.95 22.09 -25.23
CA VAL A 94 -3.45 21.12 -24.25
C VAL A 94 -2.81 21.85 -23.08
N PHE A 95 -3.25 21.51 -21.86
CA PHE A 95 -2.72 22.12 -20.64
C PHE A 95 -2.72 21.14 -19.47
N SER A 96 -1.96 21.46 -18.44
CA SER A 96 -1.67 20.67 -17.25
C SER A 96 -2.28 21.39 -16.06
N SER A 97 -3.20 20.74 -15.35
CA SER A 97 -3.87 21.34 -14.19
C SER A 97 -4.44 20.28 -13.25
N ASP A 98 -4.55 20.63 -11.97
CA ASP A 98 -5.39 19.89 -11.02
C ASP A 98 -6.84 19.85 -11.50
N TYR A 99 -7.63 18.93 -10.95
CA TYR A 99 -9.07 18.93 -11.14
C TYR A 99 -9.79 19.57 -9.95
N GLU A 100 -10.98 20.08 -10.20
CA GLU A 100 -11.98 20.43 -9.21
C GLU A 100 -13.28 19.68 -9.53
N VAL A 101 -14.01 19.27 -8.49
CA VAL A 101 -15.32 18.65 -8.67
C VAL A 101 -16.38 19.73 -8.55
N GLY A 102 -17.09 19.98 -9.66
CA GLY A 102 -18.15 20.97 -9.70
C GLY A 102 -19.40 20.55 -8.91
N PRO A 103 -20.34 21.47 -8.66
CA PRO A 103 -21.62 21.17 -8.00
C PRO A 103 -22.48 20.12 -8.73
N ASP A 104 -22.20 19.89 -10.01
CA ASP A 104 -22.80 18.87 -10.87
C ASP A 104 -22.09 17.52 -10.83
N GLY A 105 -21.10 17.35 -9.94
CA GLY A 105 -20.30 16.14 -9.78
C GLY A 105 -19.32 15.88 -10.92
N ARG A 106 -19.17 16.81 -11.87
CA ARG A 106 -18.23 16.68 -12.98
C ARG A 106 -16.86 17.21 -12.58
N THR A 107 -15.84 16.44 -12.93
CA THR A 107 -14.45 16.89 -12.90
C THR A 107 -14.25 17.98 -13.95
N ARG A 108 -13.71 19.11 -13.52
CA ARG A 108 -13.28 20.22 -14.38
C ARG A 108 -11.83 20.53 -14.06
N PRO A 109 -11.03 21.05 -15.00
CA PRO A 109 -9.72 21.56 -14.66
C PRO A 109 -9.85 22.77 -13.72
N ARG A 110 -8.92 22.90 -12.77
CA ARG A 110 -8.69 24.16 -12.07
C ARG A 110 -8.21 25.20 -13.09
N ILE A 111 -8.86 26.36 -13.11
CA ILE A 111 -8.47 27.51 -13.94
C ILE A 111 -8.16 28.72 -13.03
N PRO A 112 -7.03 29.43 -13.21
CA PRO A 112 -5.99 29.19 -14.22
C PRO A 112 -5.26 27.84 -14.02
N PRO A 113 -4.77 27.22 -15.11
CA PRO A 113 -3.97 26.00 -15.01
C PRO A 113 -2.80 26.17 -14.05
N ASN A 114 -2.54 25.16 -13.23
CA ASN A 114 -1.52 25.21 -12.19
C ASN A 114 -0.54 24.03 -12.25
N GLY A 115 -0.48 23.36 -13.40
CA GLY A 115 0.54 22.38 -13.71
C GLY A 115 1.72 23.02 -14.44
N GLU A 116 2.65 22.17 -14.82
CA GLU A 116 3.89 22.53 -15.49
C GLU A 116 4.17 21.47 -16.57
N TRP A 117 5.18 21.73 -17.41
CA TRP A 117 5.67 20.78 -18.41
C TRP A 117 7.19 20.64 -18.31
N ASP A 118 7.67 19.41 -18.38
CA ASP A 118 9.10 19.05 -18.34
C ASP A 118 9.50 18.30 -19.60
N VAL A 119 10.74 18.51 -20.07
CA VAL A 119 11.38 17.69 -21.10
C VAL A 119 12.40 16.77 -20.44
N HIS A 120 12.21 15.47 -20.60
CA HIS A 120 13.10 14.42 -20.11
C HIS A 120 14.04 13.96 -21.23
N SER A 121 15.34 13.95 -20.93
CA SER A 121 16.41 13.54 -21.85
C SER A 121 16.80 12.07 -21.63
N PRO A 122 17.35 11.38 -22.66
CA PRO A 122 17.84 10.00 -22.52
C PRO A 122 19.00 9.83 -21.52
N ASP A 123 19.77 10.89 -21.26
CA ASP A 123 20.83 10.88 -20.24
C ASP A 123 20.29 10.86 -18.80
N GLY A 124 18.99 11.09 -18.62
CA GLY A 124 18.32 11.14 -17.32
C GLY A 124 18.14 12.53 -16.73
N THR A 125 18.59 13.57 -17.42
CA THR A 125 18.30 14.95 -17.05
C THR A 125 16.87 15.33 -17.43
N ALA A 126 16.31 16.30 -16.72
CA ALA A 126 15.04 16.92 -17.08
C ALA A 126 15.19 18.44 -17.02
N ARG A 127 14.50 19.15 -17.91
CA ARG A 127 14.44 20.61 -17.93
C ARG A 127 12.99 21.08 -17.98
N ARG A 128 12.67 22.13 -17.22
CA ARG A 128 11.36 22.79 -17.30
C ARG A 128 11.16 23.36 -18.71
N ALA A 129 10.02 23.02 -19.30
CA ALA A 129 9.57 23.48 -20.61
C ALA A 129 8.62 24.68 -20.47
N SER A 130 7.69 24.62 -19.52
CA SER A 130 6.75 25.70 -19.19
C SER A 130 6.28 25.60 -17.73
N ASP A 131 6.01 26.75 -17.11
CA ASP A 131 5.54 26.91 -15.72
C ASP A 131 4.08 27.40 -15.61
N ASP A 132 3.44 27.74 -16.72
CA ASP A 132 2.09 28.32 -16.76
C ASP A 132 0.97 27.30 -17.05
N GLY A 133 1.29 26.02 -16.96
CA GLY A 133 0.38 24.90 -17.25
C GLY A 133 0.19 24.61 -18.73
N PHE A 134 0.62 25.46 -19.65
CA PHE A 134 0.50 25.22 -21.08
C PHE A 134 1.76 24.61 -21.65
N THR A 135 1.63 23.89 -22.76
CA THR A 135 2.81 23.50 -23.54
C THR A 135 3.50 24.76 -24.09
N PRO A 136 4.83 24.76 -24.29
CA PRO A 136 5.59 25.96 -24.69
C PRO A 136 5.10 26.60 -26.00
N ASP A 137 4.46 25.81 -26.85
CA ASP A 137 3.89 26.18 -28.15
C ASP A 137 2.51 26.84 -28.08
N THR A 138 1.88 26.91 -26.90
CA THR A 138 0.56 27.54 -26.76
C THR A 138 0.67 29.06 -26.92
N SER A 139 -0.12 29.65 -27.83
CA SER A 139 -0.11 31.09 -28.08
C SER A 139 -0.63 31.88 -26.86
N HIS A 140 -0.15 33.11 -26.64
CA HIS A 140 -0.59 33.94 -25.52
C HIS A 140 -2.11 34.18 -25.50
N THR A 141 -2.74 34.25 -26.67
CA THR A 141 -4.21 34.38 -26.80
C THR A 141 -4.93 33.11 -26.37
N ASP A 142 -4.36 31.94 -26.65
CA ASP A 142 -4.94 30.65 -26.25
C ASP A 142 -4.85 30.37 -24.74
N LYS A 143 -3.93 31.06 -24.05
CA LYS A 143 -3.77 30.97 -22.59
C LYS A 143 -4.86 31.73 -21.81
N GLN A 144 -5.56 32.67 -22.45
CA GLN A 144 -6.53 33.56 -21.78
C GLN A 144 -7.99 33.06 -21.89
N ASP A 145 -8.30 32.21 -22.87
CA ASP A 145 -9.68 31.82 -23.22
C ASP A 145 -9.94 30.31 -23.06
N VAL A 146 -9.35 29.64 -22.06
CA VAL A 146 -9.53 28.20 -21.84
C VAL A 146 -11.00 27.86 -21.56
N ASP A 147 -11.59 26.99 -22.37
CA ASP A 147 -12.94 26.50 -22.15
C ASP A 147 -12.92 25.28 -21.20
N ALA A 148 -12.98 25.57 -19.90
CA ALA A 148 -12.98 24.59 -18.83
C ALA A 148 -14.16 23.60 -18.90
N ASP A 149 -15.32 24.03 -19.41
CA ASP A 149 -16.53 23.20 -19.49
C ASP A 149 -16.44 22.17 -20.63
N SER A 150 -15.65 22.47 -21.67
CA SER A 150 -15.38 21.55 -22.77
C SER A 150 -14.13 20.69 -22.58
N ALA A 151 -13.33 20.97 -21.55
CA ALA A 151 -12.06 20.32 -21.29
C ALA A 151 -12.26 18.88 -20.79
N GLN A 152 -11.50 17.94 -21.38
CA GLN A 152 -11.49 16.53 -20.98
C GLN A 152 -10.08 16.09 -20.66
N SER A 153 -9.92 15.36 -19.55
CA SER A 153 -8.65 14.77 -19.16
C SER A 153 -8.46 13.35 -19.70
N ARG A 154 -7.23 12.84 -19.68
CA ARG A 154 -6.92 11.45 -20.09
C ARG A 154 -7.42 10.39 -19.10
N GLY A 155 -8.07 10.83 -18.02
CA GLY A 155 -8.84 9.99 -17.10
C GLY A 155 -10.34 9.96 -17.40
N ASP A 156 -10.89 10.87 -18.23
CA ASP A 156 -12.34 11.05 -18.42
C ASP A 156 -12.95 10.23 -19.58
N GLY A 157 -12.13 9.53 -20.37
CA GLY A 157 -12.59 8.74 -21.52
C GLY A 157 -13.50 7.55 -21.18
N ASP A 158 -13.59 7.17 -19.90
CA ASP A 158 -14.52 6.16 -19.37
C ASP A 158 -15.71 6.79 -18.61
N ASN A 159 -15.82 8.13 -18.58
CA ASN A 159 -16.75 8.85 -17.69
C ASN A 159 -18.05 9.33 -18.39
N ALA A 160 -18.25 9.03 -19.69
CA ALA A 160 -19.51 9.29 -20.40
C ALA A 160 -20.61 8.32 -19.93
N GLY A 161 -21.22 8.67 -18.81
CA GLY A 161 -22.36 7.96 -18.23
C GLY A 161 -21.99 7.07 -17.04
N HIS A 162 -21.25 7.59 -16.07
CA HIS A 162 -21.03 6.88 -14.81
C HIS A 162 -22.38 6.43 -14.20
N PRO A 163 -22.62 5.12 -14.06
CA PRO A 163 -23.62 4.63 -13.10
C PRO A 163 -23.27 5.13 -11.68
N PRO A 164 -24.25 5.28 -10.78
CA PRO A 164 -24.03 5.85 -9.45
C PRO A 164 -23.09 4.96 -8.63
N TYR A 165 -21.90 5.48 -8.33
CA TYR A 165 -21.00 4.92 -7.32
C TYR A 165 -21.35 5.49 -5.95
N ASP A 166 -20.77 4.88 -4.95
CA ASP A 166 -20.81 5.39 -3.59
C ASP A 166 -19.64 6.36 -3.40
N ASP A 167 -19.86 7.43 -2.63
CA ASP A 167 -18.80 8.36 -2.28
C ASP A 167 -17.65 7.64 -1.56
N VAL A 168 -16.42 8.09 -1.80
CA VAL A 168 -15.25 7.57 -1.09
C VAL A 168 -15.44 7.81 0.41
N PRO A 169 -15.39 6.76 1.26
CA PRO A 169 -15.52 6.93 2.69
C PRO A 169 -14.39 7.82 3.21
N LYS A 170 -14.76 8.97 3.76
CA LYS A 170 -13.81 9.85 4.43
C LYS A 170 -13.45 9.25 5.79
N PRO A 171 -12.19 9.39 6.25
CA PRO A 171 -11.84 9.01 7.61
C PRO A 171 -12.72 9.75 8.62
N ARG A 172 -13.30 9.01 9.57
CA ARG A 172 -14.03 9.60 10.70
C ARG A 172 -13.03 10.05 11.76
N THR A 173 -13.30 11.18 12.41
CA THR A 173 -12.53 11.63 13.59
C THR A 173 -13.11 11.04 14.86
N ILE A 174 -12.27 10.43 15.68
CA ILE A 174 -12.62 9.91 17.00
C ILE A 174 -12.39 11.01 18.03
N ARG A 175 -13.41 11.30 18.85
CA ARG A 175 -13.33 12.34 19.87
C ARG A 175 -12.47 11.87 21.06
N PRO A 176 -11.73 12.78 21.74
CA PRO A 176 -10.91 12.43 22.91
C PRO A 176 -11.66 11.80 24.09
N ASP A 177 -12.97 12.05 24.21
CA ASP A 177 -13.84 11.47 25.25
C ASP A 177 -14.44 10.11 24.84
N SER A 178 -14.22 9.65 23.60
CA SER A 178 -14.65 8.34 23.14
C SER A 178 -13.80 7.24 23.79
N PRO A 179 -14.39 6.11 24.24
CA PRO A 179 -13.62 4.95 24.70
C PRO A 179 -12.68 4.39 23.61
N GLU A 180 -13.02 4.59 22.33
CA GLU A 180 -12.19 4.19 21.18
C GLU A 180 -10.89 4.99 21.07
N PHE A 181 -10.80 6.17 21.70
CA PHE A 181 -9.66 7.09 21.52
C PHE A 181 -8.33 6.50 22.00
N ASN A 182 -8.38 5.75 23.11
CA ASN A 182 -7.22 5.08 23.71
C ASN A 182 -7.22 3.56 23.48
N GLU A 183 -8.21 3.03 22.77
CA GLU A 183 -8.25 1.60 22.42
C GLU A 183 -7.07 1.28 21.50
N ARG A 184 -6.40 0.16 21.79
CA ARG A 184 -5.44 -0.49 20.90
C ARG A 184 -6.06 -1.76 20.36
N PHE A 185 -6.03 -1.95 19.05
CA PHE A 185 -6.53 -3.19 18.42
C PHE A 185 -5.66 -4.41 18.74
N ALA A 186 -4.36 -4.20 18.93
CA ALA A 186 -3.43 -5.18 19.46
C ALA A 186 -2.66 -4.54 20.62
N ASP A 187 -2.91 -5.03 21.84
CA ASP A 187 -2.27 -4.50 23.04
C ASP A 187 -1.29 -5.51 23.63
N TRP A 188 0.01 -5.17 23.60
CA TRP A 188 1.05 -6.04 24.10
C TRP A 188 0.93 -6.18 25.62
N ASN A 189 0.34 -7.29 26.05
CA ASN A 189 0.00 -7.50 27.46
C ASN A 189 1.01 -8.40 28.20
N ARG A 190 2.14 -8.74 27.56
CA ARG A 190 3.25 -9.41 28.25
C ARG A 190 3.83 -8.47 29.30
N ARG A 191 4.03 -9.00 30.51
CA ARG A 191 4.77 -8.30 31.56
C ARG A 191 6.20 -8.00 31.11
N ASP A 192 6.75 -6.92 31.66
CA ASP A 192 8.14 -6.53 31.45
C ASP A 192 9.08 -7.67 31.91
N ASP A 193 10.25 -7.78 31.26
CA ASP A 193 11.28 -8.77 31.61
C ASP A 193 11.72 -8.66 33.07
N SER A 194 11.69 -7.45 33.64
CA SER A 194 12.01 -7.21 35.05
C SER A 194 11.01 -7.85 36.03
N GLU A 195 9.77 -8.11 35.59
CA GLU A 195 8.70 -8.72 36.38
C GLU A 195 8.56 -10.24 36.13
N PHE A 196 9.36 -10.81 35.25
CA PHE A 196 9.27 -12.23 34.90
C PHE A 196 9.79 -13.13 36.03
N THR A 197 8.86 -13.73 36.78
CA THR A 197 9.12 -14.64 37.92
C THR A 197 9.06 -16.13 37.56
N GLY A 198 9.02 -16.45 36.26
CA GLY A 198 8.85 -17.80 35.74
C GLY A 198 9.87 -18.83 36.24
N PRO A 199 9.53 -20.14 36.29
CA PRO A 199 10.39 -21.22 36.77
C PRO A 199 11.74 -21.32 36.04
N ARG A 200 12.79 -20.75 36.66
CA ARG A 200 14.19 -20.91 36.23
C ARG A 200 14.77 -22.30 36.59
N ASN A 201 13.93 -23.34 36.63
CA ASN A 201 14.30 -24.73 36.89
C ASN A 201 13.38 -25.71 36.13
N ARG A 202 13.95 -26.82 35.63
CA ARG A 202 13.20 -27.85 34.87
C ARG A 202 12.41 -28.78 35.80
N PRO A 203 11.24 -29.30 35.39
CA PRO A 203 10.50 -30.34 36.14
C PRO A 203 11.22 -31.69 36.22
N ASP A 204 12.10 -32.00 35.26
CA ASP A 204 12.74 -33.30 35.03
C ASP A 204 14.20 -33.38 35.52
N GLY A 205 14.67 -32.39 36.28
CA GLY A 205 15.80 -32.53 37.21
C GLY A 205 17.20 -32.73 36.62
N HIS A 206 17.38 -32.70 35.30
CA HIS A 206 18.67 -33.03 34.69
C HIS A 206 19.63 -31.87 34.38
N ASP A 207 19.20 -30.61 34.41
CA ASP A 207 20.11 -29.44 34.44
C ASP A 207 19.37 -28.22 35.02
N PRO A 208 20.05 -27.27 35.70
CA PRO A 208 19.48 -25.95 36.01
C PRO A 208 19.06 -25.22 34.73
N ILE A 209 17.89 -24.56 34.71
CA ILE A 209 17.58 -23.56 33.66
C ILE A 209 18.29 -22.27 34.05
N ASP A 210 19.61 -22.28 34.14
CA ASP A 210 20.36 -21.06 34.47
C ASP A 210 20.48 -20.11 33.29
N SER A 211 19.82 -20.38 32.16
CA SER A 211 19.66 -19.44 31.07
C SER A 211 18.45 -19.79 30.18
N PRO A 212 17.86 -18.81 29.47
CA PRO A 212 16.99 -19.07 28.33
C PRO A 212 17.57 -20.21 27.48
N ARG A 213 16.71 -21.14 27.04
CA ARG A 213 17.14 -22.29 26.24
C ARG A 213 17.50 -21.82 24.83
N VAL A 214 18.71 -21.26 24.65
CA VAL A 214 19.21 -20.75 23.37
C VAL A 214 19.41 -21.92 22.41
N ILE A 215 18.64 -21.94 21.33
CA ILE A 215 18.81 -22.88 20.22
C ILE A 215 19.49 -22.12 19.09
N ASP A 216 20.80 -22.31 18.97
CA ASP A 216 21.63 -21.66 17.96
C ASP A 216 21.63 -22.43 16.64
N ASP A 217 22.05 -21.74 15.57
CA ASP A 217 22.33 -22.32 14.27
C ASP A 217 21.14 -23.11 13.68
N VAL A 218 19.91 -22.69 14.00
CA VAL A 218 18.72 -23.26 13.36
C VAL A 218 18.73 -22.87 11.89
N GLU A 219 18.75 -23.88 11.01
CA GLU A 219 18.64 -23.67 9.57
C GLU A 219 17.32 -22.96 9.25
N PRO A 220 17.33 -21.77 8.64
CA PRO A 220 16.11 -21.05 8.30
C PRO A 220 15.33 -21.86 7.28
N ARG A 221 14.25 -22.48 7.73
CA ARG A 221 13.38 -23.26 6.84
C ARG A 221 12.53 -22.29 6.04
N VAL A 222 12.86 -22.17 4.74
CA VAL A 222 12.11 -21.34 3.78
C VAL A 222 10.65 -21.76 3.57
N LYS A 223 10.26 -22.98 3.97
CA LYS A 223 8.89 -23.50 3.83
C LYS A 223 8.53 -24.39 5.02
N ASN A 224 7.79 -23.86 5.97
CA ASN A 224 7.09 -24.66 6.97
C ASN A 224 5.59 -24.58 6.64
N THR A 225 4.91 -25.72 6.51
CA THR A 225 3.59 -25.77 5.83
C THR A 225 2.46 -26.32 6.69
N LYS A 226 2.75 -26.75 7.92
CA LYS A 226 1.74 -27.34 8.81
C LYS A 226 1.87 -26.83 10.23
N LEU A 227 0.78 -26.23 10.68
CA LEU A 227 0.57 -25.92 12.08
C LEU A 227 0.73 -27.19 12.93
N ASP A 228 1.37 -27.06 14.08
CA ASP A 228 1.47 -28.15 15.04
C ASP A 228 0.11 -28.36 15.72
N SER A 229 -0.33 -29.61 15.87
CA SER A 229 -1.63 -29.90 16.48
C SER A 229 -1.74 -29.48 17.94
N GLU A 230 -0.61 -29.33 18.63
CA GLU A 230 -0.56 -28.87 20.02
C GLU A 230 -0.20 -27.38 20.12
N GLY A 231 -0.06 -26.68 19.00
CA GLY A 231 0.36 -25.28 18.99
C GLY A 231 1.77 -25.10 19.56
N VAL A 232 2.73 -25.90 19.10
CA VAL A 232 4.14 -25.69 19.43
C VAL A 232 4.89 -25.17 18.20
N PRO A 233 5.50 -23.96 18.27
CA PRO A 233 6.32 -23.41 17.21
C PRO A 233 7.44 -24.37 16.81
N GLN A 234 7.70 -24.48 15.51
CA GLN A 234 8.61 -25.50 14.97
C GLN A 234 9.99 -25.48 15.62
N ALA A 235 10.52 -24.29 15.88
CA ALA A 235 11.84 -24.10 16.45
C ALA A 235 12.00 -24.73 17.84
N ILE A 236 10.91 -24.90 18.59
CA ILE A 236 10.93 -25.41 19.97
C ILE A 236 10.16 -26.73 20.14
N ARG A 237 9.82 -27.43 19.05
CA ARG A 237 9.06 -28.70 19.12
C ARG A 237 9.82 -29.83 19.80
N GLY A 238 11.15 -29.79 19.81
CA GLY A 238 12.00 -30.78 20.47
C GLY A 238 12.06 -30.60 21.99
N GLU A 239 11.62 -29.45 22.49
CA GLU A 239 11.75 -29.05 23.88
C GLU A 239 10.51 -29.45 24.70
N ARG A 240 9.72 -30.40 24.18
CA ARG A 240 8.40 -30.80 24.69
C ARG A 240 8.47 -31.83 25.83
N PRO A 241 7.52 -31.79 26.79
CA PRO A 241 6.50 -30.74 26.98
C PRO A 241 7.16 -29.40 27.35
N LEU A 242 6.56 -28.28 26.94
CA LEU A 242 7.10 -26.97 27.29
C LEU A 242 6.87 -26.70 28.78
N ALA A 243 7.84 -26.05 29.41
CA ALA A 243 7.75 -25.67 30.81
C ALA A 243 6.70 -24.55 30.98
N PRO A 244 5.95 -24.53 32.10
CA PRO A 244 5.04 -23.45 32.41
C PRO A 244 5.81 -22.18 32.76
N ASP A 245 5.24 -21.02 32.40
CA ASP A 245 5.79 -19.68 32.67
C ASP A 245 7.28 -19.56 32.29
N ALA A 246 7.66 -20.00 31.09
CA ALA A 246 9.05 -20.13 30.65
C ALA A 246 9.37 -19.28 29.40
N GLU A 247 10.66 -19.01 29.20
CA GLU A 247 11.18 -18.34 28.01
C GLU A 247 12.11 -19.27 27.22
N TYR A 248 11.90 -19.35 25.91
CA TYR A 248 12.76 -20.05 24.96
C TYR A 248 13.36 -19.05 23.97
N ARG A 249 14.67 -19.09 23.75
CA ARG A 249 15.37 -18.23 22.79
C ARG A 249 15.85 -19.05 21.61
N VAL A 250 15.64 -18.55 20.41
CA VAL A 250 16.10 -19.21 19.18
C VAL A 250 16.87 -18.19 18.37
N GLU A 251 18.07 -18.58 17.95
CA GLU A 251 18.90 -17.80 17.02
C GLU A 251 19.05 -18.59 15.73
N TYR A 252 18.75 -17.93 14.61
CA TYR A 252 18.79 -18.52 13.29
C TYR A 252 20.11 -18.21 12.60
N LYS A 253 20.53 -19.09 11.68
CA LYS A 253 21.76 -18.87 10.91
C LYS A 253 21.77 -17.60 10.08
N ASN A 254 20.61 -17.04 9.73
CA ASN A 254 20.49 -15.76 9.04
C ASN A 254 20.54 -14.54 9.99
N GLY A 255 20.81 -14.76 11.28
CA GLY A 255 20.88 -13.72 12.31
C GLY A 255 19.52 -13.24 12.82
N ALA A 256 18.41 -13.85 12.39
CA ALA A 256 17.11 -13.60 12.99
C ALA A 256 17.05 -14.23 14.38
N SER A 257 16.24 -13.69 15.28
CA SER A 257 16.03 -14.29 16.60
C SER A 257 14.57 -14.23 17.03
N SER A 258 14.16 -15.22 17.82
CA SER A 258 12.81 -15.32 18.38
C SER A 258 12.87 -15.70 19.86
N ARG A 259 12.09 -15.00 20.69
CA ARG A 259 11.83 -15.33 22.10
C ARG A 259 10.39 -15.81 22.22
N PHE A 260 10.17 -17.03 22.70
CA PHE A 260 8.85 -17.61 22.92
C PHE A 260 8.55 -17.66 24.42
N PHE A 261 7.38 -17.18 24.83
CA PHE A 261 6.95 -17.16 26.22
C PHE A 261 5.74 -18.04 26.42
N THR A 262 5.80 -18.90 27.43
CA THR A 262 4.70 -19.80 27.79
C THR A 262 3.88 -19.29 28.97
N ASP A 263 2.61 -19.67 29.03
CA ASP A 263 1.74 -19.49 30.20
C ASP A 263 1.94 -20.59 31.25
N ALA A 264 1.15 -20.54 32.33
CA ALA A 264 1.17 -21.52 33.42
C ALA A 264 0.83 -22.96 33.00
N ASP A 265 0.28 -23.17 31.80
CA ASP A 265 -0.01 -24.49 31.22
C ASP A 265 1.06 -24.92 30.19
N GLY A 266 2.10 -24.10 29.97
CA GLY A 266 3.14 -24.36 28.99
C GLY A 266 2.74 -23.99 27.55
N ARG A 267 1.64 -23.26 27.32
CA ARG A 267 1.23 -22.81 25.97
C ARG A 267 1.97 -21.55 25.59
N VAL A 268 2.50 -21.48 24.38
CA VAL A 268 3.09 -20.24 23.85
C VAL A 268 1.99 -19.19 23.66
N THR A 269 2.15 -18.04 24.30
CA THR A 269 1.18 -16.92 24.27
C THR A 269 1.77 -15.64 23.71
N HIS A 270 3.09 -15.47 23.80
CA HIS A 270 3.79 -14.28 23.33
C HIS A 270 5.07 -14.66 22.59
N ILE A 271 5.37 -13.93 21.51
CA ILE A 271 6.57 -14.09 20.72
C ILE A 271 7.20 -12.72 20.44
N GLU A 272 8.46 -12.53 20.78
CA GLU A 272 9.25 -11.40 20.30
C GLU A 272 10.15 -11.90 19.19
N ALA A 273 10.11 -11.28 18.01
CA ALA A 273 10.83 -11.76 16.84
C ALA A 273 11.54 -10.61 16.12
N THR A 274 12.80 -10.82 15.75
CA THR A 274 13.62 -9.86 15.01
C THR A 274 13.96 -10.39 13.62
N ALA A 275 14.10 -9.48 12.66
CA ALA A 275 14.51 -9.81 11.31
C ALA A 275 15.97 -10.31 11.26
N GLY A 276 16.32 -11.01 10.19
CA GLY A 276 17.69 -11.46 9.93
C GLY A 276 18.63 -10.31 9.59
N THR A 277 19.93 -10.54 9.82
CA THR A 277 21.01 -9.60 9.50
C THR A 277 21.71 -9.94 8.18
N LYS A 278 21.37 -11.08 7.57
CA LYS A 278 21.86 -11.56 6.28
C LYS A 278 20.75 -12.28 5.52
N GLU A 279 20.91 -12.44 4.22
CA GLU A 279 19.92 -13.13 3.40
C GLU A 279 19.69 -14.60 3.82
N PRO A 280 18.42 -15.06 3.82
CA PRO A 280 17.20 -14.25 3.69
C PRO A 280 16.99 -13.39 4.95
N PHE A 281 16.67 -12.10 4.81
CA PHE A 281 16.50 -11.18 5.96
C PHE A 281 15.24 -11.43 6.79
N HIS A 282 14.43 -12.42 6.43
CA HIS A 282 13.17 -12.72 7.10
C HIS A 282 13.36 -13.57 8.36
N ASN A 283 12.48 -13.40 9.34
CA ASN A 283 12.37 -14.33 10.45
C ASN A 283 11.44 -15.52 10.09
N PRO A 284 11.93 -16.78 10.14
CA PRO A 284 11.12 -17.96 9.83
C PRO A 284 9.81 -18.07 10.65
N ASP A 285 9.80 -17.58 11.89
CA ASP A 285 8.63 -17.62 12.79
C ASP A 285 7.55 -16.60 12.44
N LEU A 286 7.85 -15.64 11.56
CA LEU A 286 6.89 -14.66 11.06
C LEU A 286 6.24 -15.06 9.72
N ARG A 287 6.77 -16.09 9.03
CA ARG A 287 6.33 -16.46 7.67
C ARG A 287 5.19 -17.47 7.62
N TYR A 288 5.27 -18.60 8.34
CA TYR A 288 4.21 -19.61 8.53
C TYR A 288 4.80 -20.89 9.14
N PRO A 289 4.02 -21.73 9.85
CA PRO A 289 2.76 -21.42 10.53
C PRO A 289 2.98 -20.47 11.69
N LEU A 290 2.09 -19.49 11.78
CA LEU A 290 2.00 -18.65 12.97
C LEU A 290 1.34 -19.45 14.07
N GLN A 291 1.75 -19.14 15.29
CA GLN A 291 1.20 -19.75 16.48
C GLN A 291 -0.21 -19.20 16.75
N PRO A 292 -1.24 -20.06 16.92
CA PRO A 292 -2.59 -19.63 17.21
C PRO A 292 -2.71 -18.96 18.58
N ASN A 293 -3.64 -18.00 18.70
CA ASN A 293 -3.97 -17.31 19.95
C ASN A 293 -2.71 -16.72 20.62
N THR A 294 -1.86 -16.06 19.83
CA THR A 294 -0.55 -15.56 20.28
C THR A 294 -0.35 -14.13 19.83
N GLN A 295 0.28 -13.34 20.69
CA GLN A 295 0.74 -12.00 20.36
C GLN A 295 2.19 -12.04 19.87
N TYR A 296 2.47 -11.30 18.81
CA TYR A 296 3.83 -11.12 18.29
C TYR A 296 4.24 -9.66 18.47
N ARG A 297 5.48 -9.43 18.92
CA ARG A 297 6.11 -8.11 18.93
C ARG A 297 7.33 -8.13 18.02
N VAL A 298 7.31 -7.27 17.01
CA VAL A 298 8.33 -7.21 15.96
C VAL A 298 8.86 -5.79 15.86
N PRO A 299 10.18 -5.55 15.95
CA PRO A 299 10.74 -4.22 15.74
C PRO A 299 10.33 -3.64 14.39
N ASN A 300 10.11 -2.34 14.36
CA ASN A 300 9.96 -1.62 13.11
C ASN A 300 11.32 -1.62 12.39
N PHE A 301 11.39 -2.09 11.16
CA PHE A 301 12.69 -2.25 10.50
C PHE A 301 13.34 -0.91 10.08
N ASN A 302 12.54 0.16 9.96
CA ASN A 302 13.05 1.51 9.70
C ASN A 302 13.55 2.18 10.97
N ASP A 303 12.99 1.83 12.12
CA ASP A 303 13.36 2.34 13.44
C ASP A 303 13.19 1.25 14.51
N PRO A 304 14.28 0.54 14.87
CA PRO A 304 14.22 -0.55 15.85
C PRO A 304 13.81 -0.12 17.27
N GLU A 305 13.78 1.18 17.58
CA GLU A 305 13.24 1.68 18.86
C GLU A 305 11.70 1.60 18.89
N LYS A 306 11.06 1.56 17.71
CA LYS A 306 9.63 1.34 17.54
C LYS A 306 9.33 -0.15 17.31
N ALA A 307 8.11 -0.56 17.60
CA ALA A 307 7.69 -1.94 17.41
C ALA A 307 6.23 -2.05 16.97
N TRP A 308 5.97 -3.08 16.17
CA TRP A 308 4.65 -3.56 15.81
C TRP A 308 4.23 -4.67 16.76
N THR A 309 3.02 -4.58 17.29
CA THR A 309 2.35 -5.68 17.99
C THR A 309 1.29 -6.25 17.07
N PHE A 310 1.27 -7.57 16.92
CA PHE A 310 0.28 -8.30 16.13
C PHE A 310 -0.46 -9.31 17.01
N GLU A 311 -1.73 -9.51 16.72
CA GLU A 311 -2.51 -10.61 17.29
C GLU A 311 -2.77 -11.67 16.23
N VAL A 312 -2.62 -12.94 16.62
CA VAL A 312 -2.91 -14.10 15.77
C VAL A 312 -4.08 -14.88 16.36
N GLY A 313 -5.12 -15.09 15.57
CA GLY A 313 -6.32 -15.81 15.98
C GLY A 313 -6.12 -17.33 16.07
N ALA A 314 -7.17 -18.05 16.49
CA ALA A 314 -7.16 -19.50 16.67
C ALA A 314 -6.85 -20.30 15.38
N ASN A 315 -7.00 -19.68 14.21
CA ASN A 315 -6.68 -20.26 12.90
C ASN A 315 -5.22 -20.06 12.47
N GLY A 316 -4.37 -19.45 13.30
CA GLY A 316 -2.98 -19.15 12.96
C GLY A 316 -2.82 -18.06 11.90
N LYS A 317 -3.78 -17.13 11.82
CA LYS A 317 -3.74 -15.96 10.94
C LYS A 317 -3.75 -14.66 11.74
N PRO A 318 -3.11 -13.58 11.25
CA PRO A 318 -3.20 -12.28 11.89
C PRO A 318 -4.66 -11.82 11.96
N THR A 319 -5.03 -11.13 13.04
CA THR A 319 -6.38 -10.57 13.27
C THR A 319 -6.34 -9.08 13.58
N ALA A 320 -5.24 -8.61 14.18
CA ALA A 320 -5.05 -7.19 14.46
C ALA A 320 -3.57 -6.83 14.50
N MET A 321 -3.27 -5.53 14.37
CA MET A 321 -1.97 -4.95 14.65
C MET A 321 -2.11 -3.60 15.36
N THR A 322 -1.08 -3.19 16.07
CA THR A 322 -0.89 -1.81 16.54
C THR A 322 0.61 -1.50 16.67
N GLY A 323 1.05 -0.33 16.24
CA GLY A 323 2.42 0.13 16.43
C GLY A 323 2.64 1.54 15.92
N ASP A 324 3.87 2.03 16.06
CA ASP A 324 4.25 3.36 15.60
C ASP A 324 5.02 3.25 14.26
N PRO A 325 4.54 3.91 13.19
CA PRO A 325 5.22 3.90 11.92
C PRO A 325 6.52 4.71 11.96
N ALA A 326 7.44 4.35 11.07
CA ALA A 326 8.64 5.11 10.77
C ALA A 326 8.74 5.19 9.24
N PHE A 327 8.29 6.31 8.67
CA PHE A 327 8.21 6.50 7.23
C PHE A 327 9.59 6.66 6.61
N ARG A 328 9.96 5.73 5.72
CA ARG A 328 11.15 5.80 4.86
C ARG A 328 10.84 5.15 3.51
N GLY A 329 11.79 5.24 2.57
CA GLY A 329 11.68 4.55 1.29
C GLY A 329 11.49 3.04 1.45
N GLN A 330 10.95 2.40 0.41
CA GLN A 330 10.79 0.95 0.38
C GLN A 330 12.15 0.25 0.46
N ASN A 331 12.19 -0.89 1.16
CA ASN A 331 13.34 -1.79 1.18
C ASN A 331 12.93 -3.17 0.68
N GLU A 332 13.48 -3.56 -0.48
CA GLU A 332 13.19 -4.85 -1.14
C GLU A 332 13.69 -6.05 -0.32
N ASP A 333 14.75 -5.88 0.49
CA ASP A 333 15.31 -6.94 1.33
C ASP A 333 14.31 -7.45 2.37
N PHE A 334 13.39 -6.58 2.79
CA PHE A 334 12.34 -6.89 3.76
C PHE A 334 11.00 -7.21 3.10
N ARG A 335 10.93 -7.31 1.77
CA ARG A 335 9.72 -7.78 1.06
C ARG A 335 9.71 -9.30 0.95
N ASP A 336 8.58 -9.92 1.27
CA ASP A 336 8.39 -11.37 1.07
C ASP A 336 7.25 -11.65 0.11
N GLN A 337 7.59 -11.79 -1.17
CA GLN A 337 6.63 -12.13 -2.22
C GLN A 337 5.89 -13.46 -1.93
N ALA A 338 6.55 -14.42 -1.28
CA ALA A 338 5.91 -15.69 -0.99
C ALA A 338 4.79 -15.54 0.06
N SER A 339 4.95 -14.64 1.03
CA SER A 339 3.91 -14.31 2.01
C SER A 339 2.73 -13.59 1.35
N GLN A 340 3.00 -12.66 0.42
CA GLN A 340 1.95 -11.98 -0.36
C GLN A 340 1.18 -12.96 -1.26
N ASP A 341 1.89 -13.78 -2.03
CA ASP A 341 1.30 -14.77 -2.94
C ASP A 341 0.43 -15.78 -2.19
N ARG A 342 0.88 -16.19 -1.01
CA ARG A 342 0.11 -17.06 -0.13
C ARG A 342 -1.18 -16.39 0.31
N SER A 343 -1.11 -15.17 0.84
CA SER A 343 -2.28 -14.44 1.32
C SER A 343 -3.30 -14.21 0.19
N ASN A 344 -2.83 -13.86 -1.01
CA ASN A 344 -3.64 -13.83 -2.24
C ASN A 344 -4.34 -15.18 -2.50
N ALA A 345 -3.58 -16.28 -2.48
CA ALA A 345 -4.12 -17.61 -2.73
C ALA A 345 -5.19 -18.02 -1.69
N GLU A 346 -5.03 -17.60 -0.44
CA GLU A 346 -6.02 -17.83 0.63
C GLU A 346 -7.33 -17.07 0.35
N GLY A 347 -7.25 -15.80 -0.04
CA GLY A 347 -8.40 -15.01 -0.48
C GLY A 347 -9.16 -15.67 -1.63
N LYS A 348 -8.42 -16.03 -2.69
CA LYS A 348 -8.96 -16.75 -3.85
C LYS A 348 -9.58 -18.09 -3.48
N LYS A 349 -9.05 -18.79 -2.48
CA LYS A 349 -9.55 -20.10 -2.05
C LYS A 349 -10.84 -19.96 -1.25
N ALA A 350 -10.89 -19.06 -0.27
CA ALA A 350 -12.07 -18.84 0.57
C ALA A 350 -13.29 -18.48 -0.27
N PHE A 351 -13.12 -17.60 -1.25
CA PHE A 351 -14.22 -17.13 -2.08
C PHE A 351 -14.59 -18.04 -3.26
N ARG A 352 -13.80 -19.08 -3.56
CA ARG A 352 -14.10 -20.00 -4.67
C ARG A 352 -15.48 -20.66 -4.57
N ASN A 353 -15.92 -20.93 -3.34
CA ASN A 353 -17.17 -21.64 -3.05
C ASN A 353 -18.20 -20.74 -2.33
N HIS A 354 -17.96 -19.43 -2.24
CA HIS A 354 -18.88 -18.53 -1.56
C HIS A 354 -20.20 -18.44 -2.35
N PRO A 355 -21.38 -18.63 -1.73
CA PRO A 355 -22.67 -18.70 -2.42
C PRO A 355 -22.95 -17.47 -3.30
N ASP A 356 -22.61 -16.29 -2.77
CA ASP A 356 -22.86 -15.01 -3.44
C ASP A 356 -21.78 -14.63 -4.48
N TYR A 357 -20.88 -15.56 -4.84
CA TYR A 357 -19.78 -15.33 -5.80
C TYR A 357 -19.90 -16.10 -7.12
N GLY A 358 -20.71 -17.15 -7.18
CA GLY A 358 -20.52 -18.30 -8.08
C GLY A 358 -20.39 -17.99 -9.57
N ALA A 359 -20.95 -16.87 -10.02
CA ALA A 359 -20.69 -16.28 -11.34
C ALA A 359 -20.25 -14.80 -11.25
N GLU A 360 -20.96 -14.00 -10.46
CA GLU A 360 -20.94 -12.52 -10.53
C GLU A 360 -19.63 -11.87 -10.05
N HIS A 361 -18.96 -12.47 -9.06
CA HIS A 361 -17.74 -11.91 -8.46
C HIS A 361 -16.52 -12.80 -8.69
N LYS A 362 -16.67 -13.87 -9.49
CA LYS A 362 -15.59 -14.73 -9.97
C LYS A 362 -14.38 -13.98 -10.56
N PRO A 363 -14.52 -12.82 -11.23
CA PRO A 363 -13.37 -12.12 -11.79
C PRO A 363 -12.61 -11.22 -10.78
N VAL A 364 -13.09 -11.09 -9.54
CA VAL A 364 -12.40 -10.32 -8.48
C VAL A 364 -10.99 -10.87 -8.28
N ARG A 365 -10.02 -9.96 -8.26
CA ARG A 365 -8.63 -10.29 -7.99
C ARG A 365 -8.34 -10.15 -6.49
N TRP A 366 -7.50 -11.04 -6.00
CA TRP A 366 -7.00 -11.04 -4.63
C TRP A 366 -5.52 -10.65 -4.61
N ALA A 367 -5.10 -10.06 -3.51
CA ALA A 367 -3.75 -9.66 -3.18
C ALA A 367 -3.40 -10.12 -1.76
N GLY A 368 -2.11 -10.14 -1.44
CA GLY A 368 -1.65 -10.17 -0.05
C GLY A 368 -1.51 -8.75 0.44
N GLY A 369 -2.57 -8.22 1.05
CA GLY A 369 -2.58 -6.89 1.64
C GLY A 369 -1.68 -6.83 2.85
N HIS A 370 -0.91 -5.75 2.99
CA HIS A 370 -0.14 -5.51 4.21
C HIS A 370 -1.03 -4.83 5.25
N LEU A 371 -0.88 -5.18 6.53
CA LEU A 371 -1.53 -4.40 7.57
C LEU A 371 -0.76 -3.07 7.79
N ALA A 372 0.57 -3.11 7.85
CA ALA A 372 1.44 -1.93 7.82
C ALA A 372 2.33 -1.96 6.57
N ALA A 373 2.40 -0.84 5.86
CA ALA A 373 3.21 -0.73 4.65
C ALA A 373 4.70 -0.98 4.94
N ASN A 374 5.43 -1.41 3.91
CA ASN A 374 6.90 -1.49 3.97
C ASN A 374 7.49 -0.09 4.20
N GLU A 375 6.93 0.96 3.58
CA GLU A 375 7.36 2.35 3.82
C GLU A 375 7.21 2.79 5.27
N MET A 376 6.26 2.21 6.02
CA MET A 376 6.08 2.48 7.45
C MET A 376 7.06 1.67 8.33
N GLY A 377 7.81 0.75 7.74
CA GLY A 377 8.70 -0.18 8.44
C GLY A 377 8.01 -1.46 8.93
N GLY A 378 6.87 -1.82 8.33
CA GLY A 378 6.13 -3.06 8.62
C GLY A 378 6.77 -4.30 7.97
N PRO A 379 6.99 -5.41 8.71
CA PRO A 379 7.68 -6.59 8.18
C PRO A 379 7.00 -7.16 6.94
N GLY A 380 7.75 -7.71 5.98
CA GLY A 380 7.15 -8.30 4.77
C GLY A 380 6.61 -9.71 4.96
N GLU A 381 6.92 -10.36 6.07
CA GLU A 381 6.48 -11.71 6.37
C GLU A 381 4.96 -11.79 6.64
N TYR A 382 4.42 -13.00 6.56
CA TYR A 382 2.99 -13.28 6.67
C TYR A 382 2.29 -12.78 7.93
N ILE A 383 3.01 -12.57 9.05
CA ILE A 383 2.45 -11.93 10.25
C ILE A 383 1.79 -10.57 9.94
N ASN A 384 2.28 -9.88 8.91
CA ASN A 384 1.80 -8.59 8.45
C ASN A 384 0.98 -8.69 7.16
N MET A 385 0.36 -9.85 6.90
CA MET A 385 -0.45 -10.08 5.71
C MET A 385 -1.89 -10.41 6.06
N HIS A 386 -2.81 -9.96 5.22
CA HIS A 386 -4.17 -10.48 5.18
C HIS A 386 -4.65 -10.64 3.73
N PRO A 387 -5.59 -11.57 3.47
CA PRO A 387 -6.17 -11.67 2.13
C PRO A 387 -7.00 -10.42 1.86
N GLN A 388 -6.64 -9.68 0.83
CA GLN A 388 -7.31 -8.43 0.47
C GLN A 388 -7.74 -8.45 -0.99
N MET A 389 -8.89 -7.87 -1.31
CA MET A 389 -9.22 -7.59 -2.71
C MET A 389 -8.16 -6.67 -3.32
N ALA A 390 -7.67 -7.00 -4.53
CA ALA A 390 -6.66 -6.19 -5.21
C ALA A 390 -7.14 -4.74 -5.42
N GLY A 391 -8.43 -4.55 -5.71
CA GLY A 391 -9.05 -3.23 -5.80
C GLY A 391 -9.04 -2.45 -4.48
N SER A 392 -9.30 -3.12 -3.35
CA SER A 392 -9.19 -2.51 -2.01
C SER A 392 -7.75 -2.14 -1.70
N ASN A 393 -6.79 -3.00 -2.06
CA ASN A 393 -5.37 -2.78 -1.80
C ASN A 393 -4.79 -1.57 -2.56
N SER A 394 -5.02 -1.45 -3.86
CA SER A 394 -4.33 -0.45 -4.70
C SER A 394 -5.22 0.28 -5.71
N GLY A 395 -6.53 0.10 -5.64
CA GLY A 395 -7.47 0.57 -6.65
C GLY A 395 -7.54 -0.39 -7.84
N ASN A 396 -8.75 -0.69 -8.29
CA ASN A 396 -8.99 -1.39 -9.54
C ASN A 396 -10.46 -1.18 -9.92
N TYR A 397 -10.68 -0.33 -10.92
CA TYR A 397 -12.03 0.07 -11.33
C TYR A 397 -12.90 -1.15 -11.72
N LYS A 398 -12.28 -2.21 -12.26
CA LYS A 398 -12.98 -3.45 -12.63
C LYS A 398 -13.44 -4.27 -11.44
N ASP A 399 -12.82 -4.08 -10.27
CA ASP A 399 -13.19 -4.72 -9.01
C ASP A 399 -14.08 -3.81 -8.14
N GLY A 400 -14.56 -2.68 -8.68
CA GLY A 400 -15.44 -1.73 -7.97
C GLY A 400 -14.69 -0.72 -7.10
N TRP A 401 -13.39 -0.48 -7.34
CA TRP A 401 -12.57 0.44 -6.55
C TRP A 401 -11.88 1.49 -7.41
N ILE A 402 -12.01 2.76 -7.05
CA ILE A 402 -11.09 3.82 -7.52
C ILE A 402 -9.87 3.90 -6.60
N TYR A 403 -8.80 4.52 -7.08
CA TYR A 403 -7.56 4.68 -6.32
C TYR A 403 -7.81 5.40 -4.98
N ASP A 404 -8.55 6.51 -4.97
CA ASP A 404 -8.83 7.31 -3.76
C ASP A 404 -9.56 6.51 -2.66
N ALA A 405 -10.33 5.49 -3.08
CA ALA A 405 -10.99 4.59 -2.16
C ALA A 405 -10.03 3.57 -1.51
N SER A 406 -8.89 3.30 -2.14
CA SER A 406 -7.98 2.21 -1.80
C SER A 406 -7.13 2.44 -0.56
N TRP A 407 -6.64 1.33 -0.01
CA TRP A 407 -5.67 1.28 1.05
C TRP A 407 -4.38 2.03 0.70
N ARG A 408 -3.86 1.82 -0.52
CA ARG A 408 -2.65 2.51 -1.00
C ARG A 408 -2.78 4.03 -0.99
N ALA A 409 -3.94 4.57 -1.41
CA ALA A 409 -4.15 6.01 -1.35
C ALA A 409 -4.11 6.52 0.10
N GLN A 410 -4.66 5.77 1.05
CA GLN A 410 -4.58 6.12 2.47
C GLN A 410 -3.14 6.09 2.99
N GLU A 411 -2.35 5.06 2.65
CA GLU A 411 -0.92 5.00 3.02
C GLU A 411 -0.12 6.20 2.49
N VAL A 412 -0.38 6.61 1.25
CA VAL A 412 0.27 7.77 0.63
C VAL A 412 -0.09 9.07 1.36
N GLU A 413 -1.35 9.26 1.75
CA GLU A 413 -1.77 10.44 2.52
C GLU A 413 -1.13 10.46 3.92
N LEU A 414 -0.98 9.30 4.57
CA LEU A 414 -0.27 9.20 5.86
C LEU A 414 1.22 9.54 5.71
N GLY A 415 1.87 9.07 4.66
CA GLY A 415 3.27 9.42 4.36
C GLY A 415 3.45 10.91 4.12
N LYS A 416 2.59 11.53 3.29
CA LYS A 416 2.62 12.98 3.05
C LYS A 416 2.43 13.80 4.33
N PHE A 417 1.57 13.35 5.25
CA PHE A 417 1.42 13.99 6.55
C PHE A 417 2.71 13.86 7.36
N ALA A 418 3.29 12.67 7.44
CA ALA A 418 4.53 12.44 8.19
C ALA A 418 5.77 13.17 7.61
N ASP A 419 5.75 13.56 6.33
CA ASP A 419 6.80 14.37 5.70
C ASP A 419 6.75 15.86 6.14
N GLY A 420 5.67 16.30 6.78
CA GLY A 420 5.51 17.67 7.27
C GLY A 420 6.41 17.97 8.48
N PRO A 421 7.03 19.17 8.58
CA PRO A 421 7.82 19.55 9.75
C PRO A 421 7.02 19.45 11.06
N GLY A 422 7.52 18.66 12.00
CA GLY A 422 6.87 18.41 13.29
C GLY A 422 5.56 17.61 13.20
N GLN A 423 5.28 16.94 12.08
CA GLN A 423 4.10 16.08 11.92
C GLN A 423 4.50 14.62 12.05
N GLU A 424 3.74 13.85 12.84
CA GLU A 424 3.99 12.42 13.05
C GLU A 424 2.68 11.64 13.01
N ILE A 425 2.74 10.42 12.47
CA ILE A 425 1.67 9.44 12.65
C ILE A 425 2.07 8.52 13.80
N GLU A 426 1.22 8.41 14.80
CA GLU A 426 1.40 7.54 15.97
C GLU A 426 0.24 6.57 16.09
N ASN A 427 0.44 5.51 16.88
CA ASN A 427 -0.61 4.55 17.26
C ASN A 427 -1.42 4.07 16.05
N TYR A 428 -0.71 3.66 14.99
CA TYR A 428 -1.30 3.10 13.78
C TYR A 428 -1.79 1.67 14.08
N GLN A 429 -3.04 1.39 13.74
CA GLN A 429 -3.74 0.17 14.11
C GLN A 429 -4.53 -0.36 12.93
N VAL A 430 -4.57 -1.69 12.82
CA VAL A 430 -5.41 -2.39 11.85
C VAL A 430 -6.13 -3.52 12.54
N ARG A 431 -7.43 -3.68 12.29
CA ARG A 431 -8.23 -4.81 12.77
C ARG A 431 -9.02 -5.43 11.64
N MET A 432 -9.00 -6.75 11.59
CA MET A 432 -9.79 -7.55 10.67
C MET A 432 -11.10 -7.98 11.33
N GLU A 433 -12.20 -7.76 10.62
CA GLU A 433 -13.55 -8.13 11.04
C GLU A 433 -14.12 -9.08 9.98
N GLY A 434 -14.64 -10.24 10.39
CA GLY A 434 -15.18 -11.22 9.44
C GLY A 434 -15.17 -12.66 9.94
N ASP A 435 -15.67 -13.55 9.10
CA ASP A 435 -16.03 -14.92 9.46
C ASP A 435 -14.86 -15.93 9.55
N SER A 436 -15.23 -17.17 9.88
CA SER A 436 -14.30 -18.28 10.13
C SER A 436 -13.48 -18.78 8.93
N ASN A 437 -13.73 -18.31 7.70
CA ASN A 437 -12.95 -18.71 6.52
C ASN A 437 -11.49 -18.18 6.57
N GLY A 438 -11.24 -17.15 7.39
CA GLY A 438 -9.93 -16.51 7.48
C GLY A 438 -9.65 -15.56 6.32
N VAL A 439 -10.68 -14.92 5.78
CA VAL A 439 -10.60 -13.70 4.99
C VAL A 439 -11.51 -12.68 5.67
N PRO A 440 -11.03 -11.47 6.01
CA PRO A 440 -11.89 -10.45 6.60
C PRO A 440 -12.97 -10.00 5.61
N GLU A 441 -14.17 -9.71 6.13
CA GLU A 441 -15.24 -9.02 5.40
C GLU A 441 -15.04 -7.50 5.42
N ASN A 442 -14.41 -6.98 6.48
CA ASN A 442 -14.06 -5.58 6.66
C ASN A 442 -12.70 -5.47 7.35
N VAL A 443 -11.93 -4.43 6.99
CA VAL A 443 -10.65 -4.12 7.61
C VAL A 443 -10.66 -2.68 8.06
N THR A 444 -10.47 -2.47 9.36
CA THR A 444 -10.50 -1.14 9.98
C THR A 444 -9.07 -0.65 10.19
N MET A 445 -8.74 0.53 9.66
CA MET A 445 -7.48 1.24 9.89
C MET A 445 -7.73 2.43 10.82
N ARG A 446 -6.92 2.57 11.87
CA ARG A 446 -6.97 3.70 12.82
C ARG A 446 -5.57 4.27 13.01
N TRP A 447 -5.46 5.58 13.14
CA TRP A 447 -4.17 6.25 13.38
C TRP A 447 -4.36 7.54 14.17
N GLN A 448 -3.27 8.07 14.70
CA GLN A 448 -3.22 9.40 15.33
C GLN A 448 -2.32 10.32 14.52
N GLU A 449 -2.86 11.46 14.10
CA GLU A 449 -2.12 12.58 13.55
C GLU A 449 -1.66 13.48 14.70
N VAL A 450 -0.35 13.59 14.90
CA VAL A 450 0.27 14.40 15.95
C VAL A 450 1.04 15.53 15.29
N VAL A 451 0.84 16.74 15.81
CA VAL A 451 1.56 17.94 15.37
C VAL A 451 2.31 18.51 16.56
N TYR A 452 3.61 18.65 16.41
CA TYR A 452 4.52 19.26 17.36
C TYR A 452 4.82 20.71 16.97
N LYS A 453 5.15 21.53 17.96
CA LYS A 453 5.60 22.90 17.72
C LYS A 453 6.97 22.86 17.05
N VAL A 454 7.11 23.62 15.96
CA VAL A 454 8.39 23.80 15.26
C VAL A 454 8.88 25.25 15.32
N ASP A 455 10.17 25.46 15.13
CA ASP A 455 10.78 26.79 15.01
C ASP A 455 10.78 27.31 13.57
N GLY A 456 11.48 28.42 13.31
CA GLY A 456 11.57 29.02 11.98
C GLY A 456 12.32 28.18 10.93
N ASN A 457 13.05 27.14 11.35
CA ASN A 457 13.75 26.21 10.48
C ASN A 457 12.97 24.91 10.26
N GLY A 458 11.87 24.70 10.99
CA GLY A 458 11.10 23.45 10.96
C GLY A 458 11.54 22.42 12.00
N ASP A 459 12.48 22.77 12.89
CA ASP A 459 12.95 21.87 13.94
C ASP A 459 11.96 21.82 15.11
N ILE A 460 11.76 20.64 15.70
CA ILE A 460 10.87 20.46 16.85
C ILE A 460 11.38 21.27 18.05
N VAL A 461 10.51 22.10 18.62
CA VAL A 461 10.79 22.91 19.80
C VAL A 461 10.59 22.05 21.06
N PRO A 462 11.63 21.84 21.87
CA PRO A 462 11.49 21.15 23.15
C PRO A 462 10.78 22.04 24.18
N GLY A 463 9.97 21.40 25.01
CA GLY A 463 9.34 21.99 26.18
C GLY A 463 10.29 22.12 27.37
N PRO A 464 9.81 22.66 28.50
CA PRO A 464 10.62 22.81 29.72
C PRO A 464 11.17 21.50 30.29
N ASP A 465 10.55 20.37 29.96
CA ASP A 465 10.94 19.01 30.36
C ASP A 465 11.82 18.31 29.31
N GLY A 466 12.20 19.01 28.24
CA GLY A 466 12.99 18.48 27.13
C GLY A 466 12.20 17.65 26.13
N LYS A 467 10.88 17.47 26.30
CA LYS A 467 10.02 16.72 25.36
C LYS A 467 9.46 17.62 24.27
N PRO A 468 9.12 17.09 23.08
CA PRO A 468 8.39 17.83 22.06
C PRO A 468 7.11 18.49 22.61
N ILE A 469 6.87 19.75 22.24
CA ILE A 469 5.61 20.43 22.61
C ILE A 469 4.52 20.01 21.62
N GLU A 470 3.59 19.14 22.05
CA GLU A 470 2.42 18.77 21.24
C GLU A 470 1.46 19.95 21.09
N VAL A 471 1.10 20.27 19.85
CA VAL A 471 0.14 21.31 19.45
C VAL A 471 -1.25 20.71 19.22
N SER A 472 -1.31 19.53 18.61
CA SER A 472 -2.58 18.83 18.39
C SER A 472 -2.39 17.33 18.22
N ARG A 473 -3.39 16.56 18.64
CA ARG A 473 -3.53 15.14 18.36
C ARG A 473 -4.95 14.84 17.88
N VAL A 474 -5.05 14.18 16.74
CA VAL A 474 -6.32 13.81 16.11
C VAL A 474 -6.33 12.33 15.79
N THR A 475 -7.21 11.57 16.43
CA THR A 475 -7.42 10.15 16.10
C THR A 475 -8.39 10.04 14.93
N ARG A 476 -8.00 9.32 13.88
CA ARG A 476 -8.84 9.03 12.71
C ARG A 476 -9.02 7.53 12.52
N GLN A 477 -10.13 7.16 11.90
CA GLN A 477 -10.41 5.79 11.51
C GLN A 477 -11.05 5.74 10.13
N ARG A 478 -10.72 4.72 9.35
CA ARG A 478 -11.35 4.40 8.07
C ARG A 478 -11.54 2.89 7.95
N ASP A 479 -12.69 2.51 7.43
CA ASP A 479 -13.04 1.11 7.21
C ASP A 479 -12.89 0.79 5.72
N PHE A 480 -12.35 -0.39 5.43
CA PHE A 480 -12.08 -0.90 4.09
C PHE A 480 -12.85 -2.21 3.93
N PRO A 481 -14.02 -2.18 3.28
CA PRO A 481 -14.74 -3.39 2.94
C PRO A 481 -13.84 -4.35 2.15
N ASN A 482 -13.95 -5.62 2.45
CA ASN A 482 -13.18 -6.70 1.82
C ASN A 482 -14.09 -7.84 1.32
N ASP A 483 -15.39 -7.55 1.21
CA ASP A 483 -16.38 -8.33 0.47
C ASP A 483 -16.89 -7.49 -0.71
N PRO A 484 -16.66 -7.89 -1.98
CA PRO A 484 -17.16 -7.13 -3.12
C PRO A 484 -18.67 -7.20 -3.25
N SER A 485 -19.39 -8.13 -2.62
CA SER A 485 -20.85 -8.04 -2.55
C SER A 485 -21.30 -6.70 -1.94
N GLN A 486 -20.47 -6.12 -1.08
CA GLN A 486 -20.73 -4.89 -0.33
C GLN A 486 -20.04 -3.63 -0.91
N VAL A 487 -19.39 -3.68 -2.07
CA VAL A 487 -18.60 -2.54 -2.61
C VAL A 487 -19.08 -2.00 -3.94
N ASN A 488 -19.26 -0.69 -4.03
CA ASN A 488 -19.59 0.01 -5.26
C ASN A 488 -18.90 1.39 -5.35
N TYR A 489 -17.59 1.46 -5.08
CA TYR A 489 -16.77 2.67 -5.37
C TYR A 489 -16.42 2.80 -6.86
N GLY A 490 -17.04 1.97 -7.70
CA GLY A 490 -16.84 1.81 -9.14
C GLY A 490 -17.90 0.84 -9.72
N PRO A 491 -17.97 0.69 -11.06
CA PRO A 491 -19.07 0.16 -11.85
C PRO A 491 -20.13 -0.72 -11.18
N ARG A 492 -21.37 -0.20 -11.04
CA ARG A 492 -22.54 -1.08 -10.83
C ARG A 492 -22.64 -2.15 -11.92
N THR A 493 -22.25 -1.83 -13.15
CA THR A 493 -22.01 -2.81 -14.20
C THR A 493 -20.63 -3.45 -14.05
N ARG A 494 -20.42 -4.19 -12.96
CA ARG A 494 -19.23 -5.02 -12.82
C ARG A 494 -19.20 -6.02 -13.98
N TYR A 495 -18.06 -6.13 -14.64
CA TYR A 495 -17.80 -7.18 -15.64
C TYR A 495 -18.73 -7.22 -16.88
N ALA A 496 -19.47 -6.15 -17.19
CA ALA A 496 -20.24 -6.07 -18.44
C ALA A 496 -19.30 -6.25 -19.65
N GLY A 497 -19.46 -7.37 -20.36
CA GLY A 497 -18.61 -7.75 -21.51
C GLY A 497 -17.70 -8.97 -21.28
N SER A 498 -17.68 -9.61 -20.10
CA SER A 498 -16.90 -10.85 -19.87
C SER A 498 -17.60 -12.13 -20.33
N ASN A 499 -18.86 -12.05 -20.76
CA ASN A 499 -19.52 -13.17 -21.43
C ASN A 499 -18.98 -13.29 -22.86
N ARG A 500 -18.00 -14.18 -23.05
CA ARG A 500 -17.80 -14.80 -24.36
C ARG A 500 -19.10 -15.47 -24.74
N THR A 501 -19.75 -14.94 -25.76
CA THR A 501 -20.80 -15.61 -26.50
C THR A 501 -20.26 -16.96 -26.95
N THR A 502 -20.71 -18.04 -26.31
CA THR A 502 -20.73 -19.36 -26.94
C THR A 502 -21.78 -19.29 -28.03
N THR A 503 -21.36 -18.99 -29.26
CA THR A 503 -22.15 -19.27 -30.44
C THR A 503 -22.08 -20.77 -30.70
N THR A 504 -23.26 -21.39 -30.70
CA THR A 504 -23.56 -22.74 -31.21
C THR A 504 -23.04 -22.97 -32.62
#